data_AF-A0A1C4XFL5-F1
#
_entry.id   AF-A0A1C4XFL5-F1
#
_cell.length_a   1.000
_cell.length_b   1.000
_cell.length_c   1.000
_cell.angle_alpha   90.00
_cell.angle_beta   90.00
_cell.angle_gamma   90.00
#
_symmetry.space_group_name_H-M   'P 1'
#
loop_
_entity.id
_entity.type
_entity.pdbx_description
1 polymer ?
#
loop_
_entity_poly.entity_id
_entity_poly.type
_entity_poly.pdbx_seq_one_letter_code
_entity_poly.pdbx_strand_id
1 'polypeptide(L)'
;MTAPLRRWLTPVVAVLASLAVLAGPTPATAAPTAAAPGTPSGHEEDGEPPLITEAIDAANRNFLQAKAKLAKSQDRQRRLAAEVKTAQAEFDALSPQVNQLAAQSYRTGRMGAMAMLLESNSPDSFVRRVNALDELNLLNAQRLAAINAVKTRAEQAKIALDAEVREQEKQKNAMEREKVQAERALKLVGGLGFTGGLVSATSPVAKIAPGRTADGGWKAESCSEDDPTTSGCVTPRTLHAYQEVRRAGFKRFVGCYRPGGPWEHPKGKACDWSLQNSGFAPWHNNDTRRYGNEVAAFLIRNADRLGIYYVIWNRQIWFPATGWRSYSGPSNHTDHVHMSLL
;
A
#
# COMPACT_ATOMS: atom_id res chain seq x y z
N MET A 1 -27.37 24.25 -50.71
CA MET A 1 -27.50 22.77 -50.64
C MET A 1 -27.27 22.34 -49.21
N THR A 2 -28.11 21.44 -48.74
CA THR A 2 -28.41 21.06 -47.34
C THR A 2 -27.36 20.16 -46.69
N ALA A 3 -27.01 20.41 -45.41
CA ALA A 3 -27.12 19.43 -44.29
C ALA A 3 -26.54 19.99 -42.96
N PRO A 4 -27.11 19.62 -41.78
CA PRO A 4 -26.79 20.21 -40.48
C PRO A 4 -25.94 19.28 -39.58
N LEU A 5 -25.16 19.84 -38.65
CA LEU A 5 -24.46 19.06 -37.62
C LEU A 5 -24.91 19.43 -36.20
N ARG A 6 -25.97 18.72 -35.79
CA ARG A 6 -26.21 18.10 -34.49
C ARG A 6 -25.09 18.32 -33.45
N ARG A 7 -25.35 19.12 -32.41
CA ARG A 7 -24.60 19.04 -31.14
C ARG A 7 -25.51 18.48 -30.06
N TRP A 8 -25.18 17.27 -29.65
CA TRP A 8 -25.79 16.54 -28.55
C TRP A 8 -25.47 17.25 -27.24
N LEU A 9 -26.53 17.57 -26.52
CA LEU A 9 -26.54 17.61 -25.07
C LEU A 9 -26.45 16.17 -24.57
N THR A 10 -25.53 15.88 -23.66
CA THR A 10 -25.70 14.76 -22.73
C THR A 10 -25.31 15.19 -21.33
N PRO A 11 -26.16 14.91 -20.32
CA PRO A 11 -25.92 15.24 -18.92
C PRO A 11 -25.17 14.12 -18.18
N VAL A 12 -24.77 14.50 -16.97
CA VAL A 12 -24.09 13.73 -15.92
C VAL A 12 -24.98 12.61 -15.35
N VAL A 13 -24.33 11.59 -14.76
CA VAL A 13 -24.72 10.76 -13.59
C VAL A 13 -25.04 9.25 -13.83
N ALA A 14 -24.39 8.47 -12.95
CA ALA A 14 -24.73 7.16 -12.37
C ALA A 14 -24.41 5.87 -13.13
N VAL A 15 -23.35 5.20 -12.66
CA VAL A 15 -23.18 3.74 -12.74
C VAL A 15 -23.98 3.11 -11.61
N LEU A 16 -25.07 2.41 -11.94
CA LEU A 16 -25.76 1.48 -11.04
C LEU A 16 -25.26 0.06 -11.32
N ALA A 17 -24.92 -0.63 -10.23
CA ALA A 17 -24.45 -1.99 -10.20
C ALA A 17 -25.60 -3.00 -10.39
N SER A 18 -25.33 -4.08 -11.13
CA SER A 18 -25.90 -5.41 -10.87
C SER A 18 -25.31 -6.42 -11.85
N LEU A 19 -24.68 -7.49 -11.35
CA LEU A 19 -24.71 -8.80 -12.00
C LEU A 19 -24.36 -9.90 -10.99
N ALA A 20 -25.33 -10.78 -10.82
CA ALA A 20 -25.32 -11.95 -9.97
C ALA A 20 -24.42 -13.06 -10.55
N VAL A 21 -23.73 -13.79 -9.68
CA VAL A 21 -23.01 -15.02 -10.03
C VAL A 21 -23.67 -16.19 -9.30
N LEU A 22 -24.20 -17.12 -10.08
CA LEU A 22 -24.69 -18.44 -9.66
C LEU A 22 -23.52 -19.31 -9.21
N ALA A 23 -23.61 -19.84 -7.99
CA ALA A 23 -22.71 -20.87 -7.45
C ALA A 23 -23.42 -22.23 -7.43
N GLY A 24 -22.77 -23.27 -7.96
CA GLY A 24 -23.14 -24.67 -7.76
C GLY A 24 -22.04 -25.39 -6.96
N PRO A 25 -22.37 -26.22 -5.95
CA PRO A 25 -21.37 -26.88 -5.12
C PRO A 25 -21.03 -28.30 -5.64
N THR A 26 -19.79 -28.73 -5.48
CA THR A 26 -19.41 -30.15 -5.46
C THR A 26 -18.77 -30.49 -4.10
N PRO A 27 -19.18 -31.59 -3.44
CA PRO A 27 -18.63 -31.99 -2.14
C PRO A 27 -17.45 -32.94 -2.33
N ALA A 28 -16.39 -32.77 -1.54
CA ALA A 28 -15.36 -33.78 -1.35
C ALA A 28 -15.35 -34.20 0.12
N THR A 29 -15.70 -35.46 0.36
CA THR A 29 -15.69 -36.16 1.63
C THR A 29 -14.27 -36.61 1.99
N ALA A 30 -13.83 -36.39 3.24
CA ALA A 30 -12.67 -37.06 3.81
C ALA A 30 -13.03 -37.62 5.19
N ALA A 31 -12.81 -38.93 5.37
CA ALA A 31 -13.00 -39.66 6.61
C ALA A 31 -11.74 -39.57 7.50
N PRO A 32 -11.86 -39.63 8.84
CA PRO A 32 -10.73 -39.48 9.75
C PRO A 32 -10.06 -40.81 10.07
N THR A 33 -8.73 -40.82 10.20
CA THR A 33 -8.01 -41.91 10.87
C THR A 33 -7.45 -41.45 12.21
N ALA A 34 -7.65 -42.32 13.20
CA ALA A 34 -7.48 -42.11 14.62
C ALA A 34 -6.02 -42.02 15.07
N ALA A 35 -5.80 -41.29 16.17
CA ALA A 35 -4.54 -41.20 16.91
C ALA A 35 -4.54 -42.18 18.11
N ALA A 36 -3.36 -42.69 18.45
CA ALA A 36 -3.04 -43.38 19.71
C ALA A 36 -1.62 -42.97 20.19
N PRO A 37 -1.29 -43.08 21.51
CA PRO A 37 -0.57 -42.02 22.26
C PRO A 37 0.77 -42.40 22.95
N GLY A 38 1.52 -41.38 23.41
CA GLY A 38 2.66 -41.39 24.38
C GLY A 38 4.05 -41.52 23.73
N THR A 39 5.13 -40.77 24.02
CA THR A 39 5.68 -40.12 25.24
C THR A 39 6.84 -39.15 24.81
N PRO A 40 7.50 -38.35 25.68
CA PRO A 40 7.94 -36.97 25.42
C PRO A 40 9.30 -36.86 24.69
N SER A 41 9.44 -35.86 23.80
CA SER A 41 10.65 -35.67 22.99
C SER A 41 11.28 -34.28 23.18
N GLY A 42 12.58 -34.26 23.49
CA GLY A 42 13.45 -33.13 23.17
C GLY A 42 13.43 -32.89 21.66
N HIS A 43 13.41 -31.61 21.27
CA HIS A 43 13.10 -31.19 19.91
C HIS A 43 14.34 -31.21 19.01
N GLU A 44 14.47 -32.24 18.17
CA GLU A 44 15.22 -32.18 16.90
C GLU A 44 14.20 -31.99 15.77
N GLU A 45 14.19 -30.79 15.16
CA GLU A 45 13.23 -30.35 14.15
C GLU A 45 13.78 -30.57 12.73
N ASP A 46 13.93 -31.84 12.34
CA ASP A 46 14.31 -32.26 10.99
C ASP A 46 13.09 -32.78 10.21
N GLY A 47 12.33 -31.89 9.57
CA GLY A 47 11.35 -32.30 8.57
C GLY A 47 10.14 -31.40 8.37
N GLU A 48 10.32 -30.21 7.79
CA GLU A 48 9.24 -29.56 7.05
C GLU A 48 9.54 -29.54 5.55
N PRO A 49 8.57 -29.87 4.66
CA PRO A 49 8.77 -29.77 3.23
C PRO A 49 8.79 -28.29 2.79
N PRO A 50 9.83 -27.86 2.05
CA PRO A 50 10.16 -26.44 1.76
C PRO A 50 9.20 -25.71 0.80
N LEU A 51 8.00 -26.25 0.50
CA LEU A 51 7.14 -25.77 -0.60
C LEU A 51 6.00 -24.83 -0.16
N ILE A 52 5.73 -24.70 1.14
CA ILE A 52 4.66 -23.81 1.67
C ILE A 52 5.19 -22.39 1.98
N THR A 53 6.51 -22.25 2.17
CA THR A 53 7.15 -20.98 2.51
C THR A 53 7.23 -20.04 1.32
N GLU A 54 7.86 -20.43 0.20
CA GLU A 54 8.19 -19.50 -0.90
C GLU A 54 6.98 -18.78 -1.53
N ALA A 55 5.85 -19.48 -1.74
CA ALA A 55 4.65 -18.88 -2.34
C ALA A 55 3.96 -17.89 -1.38
N ILE A 56 3.93 -18.21 -0.08
CA ILE A 56 3.36 -17.34 0.95
C ILE A 56 4.31 -16.18 1.26
N ASP A 57 5.62 -16.43 1.27
CA ASP A 57 6.72 -15.48 1.28
C ASP A 57 6.58 -14.43 0.18
N ALA A 58 6.43 -14.89 -1.06
CA ALA A 58 6.25 -14.03 -2.22
C ALA A 58 4.96 -13.23 -2.09
N ALA A 59 3.84 -13.86 -1.69
CA ALA A 59 2.57 -13.17 -1.49
C ALA A 59 2.66 -12.09 -0.40
N ASN A 60 3.29 -12.36 0.74
CA ASN A 60 3.45 -11.39 1.83
C ASN A 60 4.35 -10.22 1.44
N ARG A 61 5.48 -10.50 0.77
CA ARG A 61 6.37 -9.46 0.25
C ARG A 61 5.65 -8.58 -0.78
N ASN A 62 4.91 -9.21 -1.70
CA ASN A 62 4.12 -8.51 -2.70
C ASN A 62 3.04 -7.64 -2.07
N PHE A 63 2.36 -8.12 -1.02
CA PHE A 63 1.35 -7.36 -0.29
C PHE A 63 1.92 -6.10 0.37
N LEU A 64 3.02 -6.23 1.12
CA LEU A 64 3.65 -5.09 1.78
C LEU A 64 4.16 -4.07 0.76
N GLN A 65 4.73 -4.53 -0.35
CA GLN A 65 5.11 -3.66 -1.46
C GLN A 65 3.91 -2.97 -2.11
N ALA A 66 2.80 -3.68 -2.33
CA ALA A 66 1.58 -3.12 -2.91
C ALA A 66 0.99 -2.03 -2.01
N LYS A 67 0.94 -2.26 -0.69
CA LYS A 67 0.48 -1.28 0.30
C LYS A 67 1.29 0.01 0.23
N ALA A 68 2.60 -0.11 0.12
CA ALA A 68 3.48 1.05 0.06
C ALA A 68 3.46 1.75 -1.30
N LYS A 69 3.34 1.01 -2.40
CA LYS A 69 3.08 1.55 -3.74
C LYS A 69 1.78 2.35 -3.77
N LEU A 70 0.73 1.87 -3.11
CA LEU A 70 -0.54 2.60 -2.99
C LEU A 70 -0.37 3.93 -2.26
N ALA A 71 0.37 3.96 -1.14
CA ALA A 71 0.62 5.19 -0.40
C ALA A 71 1.36 6.23 -1.26
N LYS A 72 2.39 5.81 -2.01
CA LYS A 72 3.08 6.70 -2.97
C LYS A 72 2.17 7.16 -4.11
N SER A 73 1.33 6.28 -4.62
CA SER A 73 0.35 6.59 -5.66
C SER A 73 -0.64 7.66 -5.19
N GLN A 74 -1.11 7.57 -3.94
CA GLN A 74 -1.94 8.61 -3.30
C GLN A 74 -1.23 9.98 -3.23
N ASP A 75 0.06 10.00 -2.90
CA ASP A 75 0.83 11.25 -2.88
C ASP A 75 1.03 11.83 -4.29
N ARG A 76 1.30 10.98 -5.29
CA ARG A 76 1.38 11.40 -6.70
C ARG A 76 0.05 11.94 -7.21
N GLN A 77 -1.06 11.27 -6.90
CA GLN A 77 -2.41 11.72 -7.23
C GLN A 77 -2.70 13.10 -6.66
N ARG A 78 -2.36 13.35 -5.39
CA ARG A 78 -2.53 14.66 -4.76
C ARG A 78 -1.75 15.76 -5.48
N ARG A 79 -0.51 15.48 -5.86
CA ARG A 79 0.34 16.43 -6.61
C ARG A 79 -0.20 16.69 -8.02
N LEU A 80 -0.58 15.65 -8.75
CA LEU A 80 -1.15 15.76 -10.10
C LEU A 80 -2.49 16.50 -10.07
N ALA A 81 -3.34 16.25 -9.07
CA ALA A 81 -4.59 16.97 -8.88
C ALA A 81 -4.36 18.48 -8.63
N ALA A 82 -3.32 18.83 -7.85
CA ALA A 82 -2.93 20.23 -7.68
C ALA A 82 -2.45 20.86 -8.99
N GLU A 83 -1.64 20.15 -9.78
CA GLU A 83 -1.17 20.65 -11.08
C GLU A 83 -2.31 20.85 -12.09
N VAL A 84 -3.24 19.90 -12.18
CA VAL A 84 -4.45 20.05 -13.02
C VAL A 84 -5.26 21.28 -12.59
N LYS A 85 -5.42 21.50 -11.29
CA LYS A 85 -6.15 22.68 -10.78
C LYS A 85 -5.45 23.98 -11.17
N THR A 86 -4.12 24.05 -11.04
CA THR A 86 -3.34 25.23 -11.44
C THR A 86 -3.43 25.47 -12.95
N ALA A 87 -3.23 24.43 -13.77
CA ALA A 87 -3.28 24.55 -15.23
C ALA A 87 -4.69 24.94 -15.73
N GLN A 88 -5.75 24.44 -15.09
CA GLN A 88 -7.12 24.84 -15.40
C GLN A 88 -7.37 26.31 -15.05
N ALA A 89 -6.90 26.78 -13.89
CA ALA A 89 -7.03 28.18 -13.50
C ALA A 89 -6.28 29.13 -14.44
N GLU A 90 -5.08 28.76 -14.90
CA GLU A 90 -4.34 29.50 -15.92
C GLU A 90 -5.10 29.54 -17.26
N PHE A 91 -5.68 28.42 -17.69
CA PHE A 91 -6.48 28.35 -18.91
C PHE A 91 -7.75 29.22 -18.82
N ASP A 92 -8.45 29.17 -17.70
CA ASP A 92 -9.67 29.95 -17.47
C ASP A 92 -9.37 31.46 -17.42
N ALA A 93 -8.20 31.85 -16.89
CA ALA A 93 -7.74 33.24 -16.87
C ALA A 93 -7.38 33.77 -18.26
N LEU A 94 -6.86 32.91 -19.15
CA LEU A 94 -6.45 33.30 -20.51
C LEU A 94 -7.57 33.18 -21.55
N SER A 95 -8.59 32.34 -21.32
CA SER A 95 -9.73 32.14 -22.23
C SER A 95 -10.46 33.43 -22.66
N PRO A 96 -10.73 34.41 -21.77
CA PRO A 96 -11.35 35.67 -22.16
C PRO A 96 -10.52 36.46 -23.19
N GLN A 97 -9.18 36.37 -23.13
CA GLN A 97 -8.29 37.09 -24.02
C GLN A 97 -8.37 36.54 -25.46
N VAL A 98 -8.52 35.22 -25.62
CA VAL A 98 -8.76 34.59 -26.94
C VAL A 98 -10.11 35.01 -27.49
N ASN A 99 -11.15 35.01 -26.66
CA ASN A 99 -12.48 35.41 -27.10
C ASN A 99 -12.50 36.86 -27.57
N GLN A 100 -11.78 37.75 -26.89
CA GLN A 100 -11.61 39.14 -27.31
C GLN A 100 -10.85 39.24 -28.64
N LEU A 101 -9.73 38.53 -28.79
CA LEU A 101 -8.95 38.50 -30.02
C LEU A 101 -9.77 37.97 -31.20
N ALA A 102 -10.50 36.87 -31.01
CA ALA A 102 -11.37 36.28 -32.01
C ALA A 102 -12.53 37.22 -32.38
N ALA A 103 -13.16 37.86 -31.39
CA ALA A 103 -14.23 38.83 -31.62
C ALA A 103 -13.73 40.07 -32.37
N GLN A 104 -12.55 40.59 -32.02
CA GLN A 104 -11.92 41.70 -32.73
C GLN A 104 -11.60 41.32 -34.17
N SER A 105 -10.91 40.18 -34.39
CA SER A 105 -10.59 39.69 -35.73
C SER A 105 -11.84 39.44 -36.59
N TYR A 106 -12.95 39.02 -35.98
CA TYR A 106 -14.23 38.84 -36.67
C TYR A 106 -14.87 40.17 -37.07
N ARG A 107 -14.85 41.18 -36.18
CA ARG A 107 -15.42 42.50 -36.43
C ARG A 107 -14.64 43.31 -37.47
N THR A 108 -13.32 43.31 -37.40
CA THR A 108 -12.48 44.03 -38.36
C THR A 108 -12.37 43.28 -39.69
N GLY A 109 -12.34 41.95 -39.63
CA GLY A 109 -12.19 41.10 -40.81
C GLY A 109 -10.89 41.37 -41.59
N ARG A 110 -10.64 40.58 -42.63
CA ARG A 110 -9.49 40.81 -43.52
C ARG A 110 -9.60 42.09 -44.34
N MET A 111 -10.83 42.52 -44.65
CA MET A 111 -11.06 43.72 -45.45
C MET A 111 -10.86 45.02 -44.66
N GLY A 112 -11.16 45.04 -43.35
CA GLY A 112 -10.94 46.24 -42.52
C GLY A 112 -9.47 46.57 -42.32
N ALA A 113 -8.60 45.56 -42.20
CA ALA A 113 -7.16 45.77 -42.13
C ALA A 113 -6.60 46.35 -43.45
N MET A 114 -7.08 45.85 -44.60
CA MET A 114 -6.70 46.41 -45.91
C MET A 114 -7.26 47.82 -46.11
N ALA A 115 -8.48 48.11 -45.66
CA ALA A 115 -9.05 49.45 -45.70
C ALA A 115 -8.24 50.45 -44.85
N MET A 116 -7.82 50.06 -43.63
CA MET A 116 -6.93 50.87 -42.79
C MET A 116 -5.57 51.16 -43.42
N LEU A 117 -5.04 50.21 -44.20
CA LEU A 117 -3.81 50.41 -44.96
C LEU A 117 -4.02 51.32 -46.16
N LEU A 118 -5.15 51.19 -46.88
CA LEU A 118 -5.48 52.01 -48.05
C LEU A 118 -5.86 53.46 -47.70
N GLU A 119 -6.35 53.71 -46.49
CA GLU A 119 -6.67 55.05 -45.98
C GLU A 119 -5.42 55.83 -45.51
N SER A 120 -4.21 55.42 -45.92
CA SER A 120 -2.96 56.10 -45.56
C SER A 120 -2.65 57.23 -46.55
N ASN A 121 -2.51 58.46 -46.05
CA ASN A 121 -2.42 59.67 -46.85
C ASN A 121 -0.97 59.97 -47.33
N SER A 122 0.02 59.21 -46.86
CA SER A 122 1.43 59.33 -47.24
C SER A 122 2.18 58.00 -47.14
N PRO A 123 3.27 57.80 -47.91
CA PRO A 123 4.10 56.59 -47.84
C PRO A 123 4.60 56.26 -46.42
N ASP A 124 5.03 57.26 -45.64
CA ASP A 124 5.49 57.06 -44.26
C ASP A 124 4.38 56.61 -43.30
N SER A 125 3.14 57.06 -43.53
CA SER A 125 1.99 56.63 -42.73
C SER A 125 1.59 55.19 -43.05
N PHE A 126 1.73 54.76 -44.30
CA PHE A 126 1.50 53.39 -44.73
C PHE A 126 2.48 52.43 -44.04
N VAL A 127 3.78 52.71 -44.12
CA VAL A 127 4.83 51.86 -43.53
C VAL A 127 4.65 51.72 -42.01
N ARG A 128 4.31 52.82 -41.31
CA ARG A 128 4.02 52.76 -39.87
C ARG A 128 2.81 51.88 -39.53
N ARG A 129 1.73 51.95 -40.33
CA ARG A 129 0.54 51.12 -40.13
C ARG A 129 0.82 49.64 -40.42
N VAL A 130 1.63 49.33 -41.43
CA VAL A 130 2.09 47.96 -41.73
C VAL A 130 2.90 47.38 -40.56
N ASN A 131 3.88 48.13 -40.04
CA ASN A 131 4.69 47.67 -38.92
C ASN A 131 3.86 47.45 -37.65
N ALA A 132 2.91 48.33 -37.36
CA ALA A 132 1.99 48.17 -36.22
C ALA A 132 1.09 46.92 -36.37
N LEU A 133 0.62 46.63 -37.59
CA LEU A 133 -0.13 45.41 -37.89
C LEU A 133 0.70 44.14 -37.71
N ASP A 134 1.98 44.18 -38.12
CA ASP A 134 2.89 43.05 -37.95
C ASP A 134 3.21 42.78 -36.48
N GLU A 135 3.48 43.84 -35.70
CA GLU A 135 3.69 43.73 -34.26
C GLU A 135 2.47 43.15 -33.52
N LEU A 136 1.26 43.60 -33.89
CA LEU A 136 0.01 43.03 -33.35
C LEU A 136 -0.14 41.54 -33.71
N ASN A 137 0.20 41.14 -34.94
CA ASN A 137 0.16 39.74 -35.36
C ASN A 137 1.15 38.87 -34.56
N LEU A 138 2.36 39.36 -34.32
CA LEU A 138 3.37 38.69 -33.49
C LEU A 138 2.88 38.50 -32.04
N LEU A 139 2.32 39.55 -31.43
CA LEU A 139 1.74 39.47 -30.08
C LEU A 139 0.58 38.49 -30.00
N ASN A 140 -0.30 38.48 -31.01
CA ASN A 140 -1.42 37.55 -31.09
C ASN A 140 -0.94 36.10 -31.25
N ALA A 141 0.08 35.86 -32.08
CA ALA A 141 0.69 34.56 -32.25
C ALA A 141 1.33 34.05 -30.94
N GLN A 142 2.06 34.90 -30.22
CA GLN A 142 2.64 34.55 -28.92
C GLN A 142 1.58 34.21 -27.87
N ARG A 143 0.50 34.99 -27.79
CA ARG A 143 -0.63 34.70 -26.88
C ARG A 143 -1.32 33.38 -27.19
N LEU A 144 -1.60 33.11 -28.47
CA LEU A 144 -2.17 31.84 -28.91
C LEU A 144 -1.24 30.66 -28.60
N ALA A 145 0.07 30.83 -28.79
CA ALA A 145 1.06 29.80 -28.43
C ALA A 145 1.09 29.52 -26.93
N ALA A 146 1.08 30.56 -26.09
CA ALA A 146 1.04 30.42 -24.63
C ALA A 146 -0.21 29.66 -24.16
N ILE A 147 -1.37 29.97 -24.74
CA ILE A 147 -2.65 29.33 -24.37
C ILE A 147 -2.71 27.88 -24.83
N ASN A 148 -2.22 27.58 -26.04
CA ASN A 148 -2.09 26.21 -26.52
C ASN A 148 -1.10 25.40 -25.66
N ALA A 149 -0.04 26.03 -25.15
CA ALA A 149 0.90 25.39 -24.23
C ALA A 149 0.22 25.05 -22.88
N VAL A 150 -0.52 25.99 -22.29
CA VAL A 150 -1.27 25.76 -21.04
C VAL A 150 -2.35 24.68 -21.23
N LYS A 151 -3.10 24.73 -22.34
CA LYS A 151 -4.10 23.72 -22.68
C LYS A 151 -3.48 22.32 -22.80
N THR A 152 -2.41 22.20 -23.58
CA THR A 152 -1.68 20.93 -23.76
C THR A 152 -1.18 20.40 -22.41
N ARG A 153 -0.62 21.28 -21.57
CA ARG A 153 -0.16 20.92 -20.23
C ARG A 153 -1.32 20.43 -19.34
N ALA A 154 -2.47 21.11 -19.35
CA ALA A 154 -3.65 20.71 -18.59
C ALA A 154 -4.19 19.34 -19.04
N GLU A 155 -4.27 19.11 -20.36
CA GLU A 155 -4.69 17.83 -20.94
C GLU A 155 -3.73 16.70 -20.56
N GLN A 156 -2.41 16.93 -20.68
CA GLN A 156 -1.39 15.95 -20.28
C GLN A 156 -1.42 15.64 -18.78
N ALA A 157 -1.53 16.67 -17.93
CA ALA A 157 -1.65 16.50 -16.48
C ALA A 157 -2.91 15.71 -16.10
N LYS A 158 -4.03 15.95 -16.79
CA LYS A 158 -5.27 15.20 -16.60
C LYS A 158 -5.15 13.74 -17.03
N ILE A 159 -4.54 13.47 -18.19
CA ILE A 159 -4.29 12.09 -18.65
C ILE A 159 -3.40 11.35 -17.65
N ALA A 160 -2.34 12.00 -17.15
CA ALA A 160 -1.46 11.42 -16.14
C ALA A 160 -2.19 11.13 -14.82
N LEU A 161 -3.05 12.05 -14.37
CA LEU A 161 -3.89 11.87 -13.19
C LEU A 161 -4.86 10.69 -13.37
N ASP A 162 -5.56 10.63 -14.50
CA ASP A 162 -6.52 9.55 -14.80
C ASP A 162 -5.83 8.18 -14.87
N ALA A 163 -4.62 8.12 -15.42
CA ALA A 163 -3.81 6.90 -15.44
C ALA A 163 -3.39 6.48 -14.02
N GLU A 164 -2.95 7.42 -13.19
CA GLU A 164 -2.58 7.16 -11.79
C GLU A 164 -3.79 6.69 -10.97
N VAL A 165 -4.98 7.28 -11.18
CA VAL A 165 -6.22 6.85 -10.51
C VAL A 165 -6.61 5.42 -10.89
N ARG A 166 -6.53 5.05 -12.18
CA ARG A 166 -6.82 3.67 -12.61
C ARG A 166 -5.85 2.66 -12.01
N GLU A 167 -4.57 3.00 -11.90
CA GLU A 167 -3.60 2.13 -11.25
C GLU A 167 -3.88 2.01 -9.75
N GLN A 168 -4.19 3.13 -9.10
CA GLN A 168 -4.58 3.17 -7.70
C GLN A 168 -5.81 2.29 -7.41
N GLU A 169 -6.84 2.31 -8.25
CA GLU A 169 -8.03 1.46 -8.11
C GLU A 169 -7.69 -0.03 -8.19
N LYS A 170 -6.78 -0.44 -9.08
CA LYS A 170 -6.31 -1.83 -9.15
C LYS A 170 -5.61 -2.25 -7.85
N GLN A 171 -4.70 -1.41 -7.36
CA GLN A 171 -3.96 -1.67 -6.11
C GLN A 171 -4.92 -1.71 -4.91
N LYS A 172 -5.88 -0.79 -4.85
CA LYS A 172 -6.88 -0.75 -3.77
C LYS A 172 -7.79 -1.98 -3.80
N ASN A 173 -8.27 -2.41 -4.96
CA ASN A 173 -9.12 -3.59 -5.07
C ASN A 173 -8.39 -4.89 -4.67
N ALA A 174 -7.10 -5.02 -5.01
CA ALA A 174 -6.26 -6.12 -4.52
C ALA A 174 -6.14 -6.06 -2.99
N MET A 175 -5.83 -4.88 -2.45
CA MET A 175 -5.69 -4.67 -1.01
C MET A 175 -6.98 -4.81 -0.22
N GLU A 176 -8.14 -4.44 -0.75
CA GLU A 176 -9.43 -4.54 -0.05
C GLU A 176 -9.80 -6.03 0.16
N ARG A 177 -9.53 -6.87 -0.85
CA ARG A 177 -9.68 -8.32 -0.74
C ARG A 177 -8.78 -8.89 0.37
N GLU A 178 -7.57 -8.39 0.49
CA GLU A 178 -6.58 -8.81 1.50
C GLU A 178 -6.89 -8.23 2.89
N LYS A 179 -7.34 -6.97 2.98
CA LYS A 179 -7.76 -6.29 4.21
C LYS A 179 -8.94 -7.01 4.87
N VAL A 180 -9.93 -7.45 4.10
CA VAL A 180 -11.03 -8.26 4.63
C VAL A 180 -10.52 -9.55 5.27
N GLN A 181 -9.47 -10.16 4.74
CA GLN A 181 -8.84 -11.34 5.35
C GLN A 181 -8.06 -10.99 6.62
N ALA A 182 -7.32 -9.87 6.62
CA ALA A 182 -6.59 -9.38 7.78
C ALA A 182 -7.54 -8.96 8.93
N GLU A 183 -8.66 -8.31 8.63
CA GLU A 183 -9.69 -7.94 9.62
C GLU A 183 -10.44 -9.17 10.15
N ARG A 184 -10.73 -10.17 9.32
CA ARG A 184 -11.23 -11.47 9.80
C ARG A 184 -10.23 -12.15 10.72
N ALA A 185 -8.94 -12.09 10.39
CA ALA A 185 -7.88 -12.64 11.23
C ALA A 185 -7.77 -11.88 12.56
N LEU A 186 -7.85 -10.55 12.56
CA LEU A 186 -7.85 -9.75 13.79
C LEU A 186 -9.12 -9.97 14.62
N LYS A 187 -10.27 -10.19 13.97
CA LYS A 187 -11.53 -10.56 14.63
C LYS A 187 -11.47 -11.97 15.24
N LEU A 188 -10.68 -12.88 14.67
CA LEU A 188 -10.34 -14.17 15.30
C LEU A 188 -9.44 -13.97 16.52
N VAL A 189 -8.46 -13.04 16.48
CA VAL A 189 -7.68 -12.63 17.68
C VAL A 189 -8.58 -12.00 18.76
N GLY A 190 -9.65 -11.30 18.39
CA GLY A 190 -10.63 -10.75 19.34
C GLY A 190 -11.79 -11.68 19.70
N GLY A 191 -11.84 -12.88 19.12
CA GLY A 191 -13.00 -13.77 19.23
C GLY A 191 -12.89 -14.77 20.39
N LEU A 192 -14.04 -15.12 20.99
CA LEU A 192 -14.13 -16.12 22.06
C LEU A 192 -13.56 -17.50 21.67
N GLY A 193 -13.48 -17.83 20.38
CA GLY A 193 -12.97 -19.12 19.91
C GLY A 193 -11.45 -19.29 20.02
N PHE A 194 -10.66 -18.35 19.48
CA PHE A 194 -9.20 -18.51 19.40
C PHE A 194 -8.47 -17.94 20.63
N THR A 195 -8.95 -16.82 21.18
CA THR A 195 -8.30 -16.16 22.32
C THR A 195 -9.10 -16.26 23.62
N GLY A 196 -10.28 -16.89 23.60
CA GLY A 196 -11.16 -16.94 24.76
C GLY A 196 -11.71 -15.58 25.18
N GLY A 197 -11.59 -14.54 24.32
CA GLY A 197 -11.89 -13.16 24.68
C GLY A 197 -10.81 -12.49 25.55
N LEU A 198 -9.67 -13.14 25.77
CA LEU A 198 -8.58 -12.64 26.63
C LEU A 198 -7.54 -11.86 25.82
N VAL A 199 -7.96 -10.78 25.14
CA VAL A 199 -7.07 -9.86 24.40
C VAL A 199 -7.54 -8.42 24.57
N SER A 200 -6.62 -7.52 24.93
CA SER A 200 -6.89 -6.08 24.92
C SER A 200 -7.29 -5.60 23.52
N ALA A 201 -8.37 -4.81 23.42
CA ALA A 201 -8.82 -4.20 22.18
C ALA A 201 -7.78 -3.25 21.55
N THR A 202 -6.92 -2.66 22.39
CA THR A 202 -5.90 -1.69 21.99
C THR A 202 -4.50 -2.19 22.33
N SER A 203 -3.53 -1.98 21.43
CA SER A 203 -2.10 -2.23 21.68
C SER A 203 -1.30 -0.95 21.47
N PRO A 204 -0.18 -0.75 22.20
CA PRO A 204 0.77 0.30 21.89
C PRO A 204 1.25 0.21 20.44
N VAL A 205 1.48 1.37 19.83
CA VAL A 205 2.03 1.45 18.47
C VAL A 205 3.55 1.39 18.55
N ALA A 206 4.16 0.46 17.79
CA ALA A 206 5.59 0.31 17.69
C ALA A 206 6.23 1.45 16.88
N LYS A 207 7.50 1.75 17.12
CA LYS A 207 8.31 2.55 16.20
C LYS A 207 8.61 1.74 14.94
N ILE A 208 8.77 2.42 13.81
CA ILE A 208 9.12 1.76 12.54
C ILE A 208 10.52 1.16 12.69
N ALA A 209 10.67 -0.10 12.35
CA ALA A 209 11.94 -0.81 12.41
C ALA A 209 12.95 -0.33 11.36
N PRO A 210 14.26 -0.53 11.59
CA PRO A 210 15.28 -0.23 10.59
C PRO A 210 15.09 -1.08 9.32
N GLY A 211 15.63 -0.58 8.20
CA GLY A 211 15.58 -1.29 6.92
C GLY A 211 14.33 -1.04 6.08
N ARG A 212 13.38 -0.21 6.51
CA ARG A 212 12.21 0.16 5.69
C ARG A 212 12.63 1.03 4.50
N THR A 213 12.29 0.61 3.29
CA THR A 213 12.60 1.37 2.07
C THR A 213 11.59 2.48 1.83
N ALA A 214 11.93 3.44 0.97
CA ALA A 214 10.99 4.48 0.57
C ALA A 214 9.73 3.88 -0.07
N ASP A 215 9.88 2.80 -0.85
CA ASP A 215 8.80 1.99 -1.43
C ASP A 215 8.09 1.09 -0.42
N GLY A 216 8.30 1.31 0.89
CA GLY A 216 7.72 0.59 2.02
C GLY A 216 7.91 -0.92 2.03
N GLY A 217 8.86 -1.42 1.24
CA GLY A 217 9.44 -2.74 1.41
C GLY A 217 10.47 -2.75 2.53
N TRP A 218 11.15 -3.88 2.66
CA TRP A 218 12.17 -4.11 3.68
C TRP A 218 13.47 -4.56 3.02
N LYS A 219 14.59 -3.97 3.44
CA LYS A 219 15.92 -4.42 3.03
C LYS A 219 16.17 -5.82 3.59
N ALA A 220 16.86 -6.66 2.83
CA ALA A 220 17.39 -7.90 3.36
C ALA A 220 18.44 -7.56 4.42
N GLU A 221 18.32 -8.20 5.59
CA GLU A 221 19.25 -8.04 6.71
C GLU A 221 19.83 -9.41 7.07
N SER A 222 21.10 -9.39 7.46
CA SER A 222 21.81 -10.53 8.03
C SER A 222 22.03 -10.34 9.52
N CYS A 223 22.35 -11.43 10.19
CA CYS A 223 22.79 -11.47 11.58
C CYS A 223 23.99 -10.50 11.76
N SER A 224 23.83 -9.44 12.57
CA SER A 224 24.86 -8.40 12.72
C SER A 224 24.89 -7.72 14.08
N GLU A 225 23.83 -7.84 14.88
CA GLU A 225 23.75 -7.27 16.23
C GLU A 225 23.85 -8.40 17.25
N ASP A 226 24.44 -8.15 18.41
CA ASP A 226 24.48 -9.14 19.49
C ASP A 226 23.05 -9.44 20.00
N ASP A 227 22.74 -10.73 20.20
CA ASP A 227 21.46 -11.14 20.75
C ASP A 227 21.41 -10.89 22.28
N PRO A 228 20.53 -10.01 22.78
CA PRO A 228 20.40 -9.76 24.21
C PRO A 228 19.64 -10.87 24.98
N THR A 229 19.20 -11.93 24.31
CA THR A 229 18.31 -12.97 24.87
C THR A 229 18.97 -14.33 25.01
N THR A 230 19.90 -14.69 24.13
CA THR A 230 20.64 -15.96 24.16
C THR A 230 22.14 -15.71 23.94
N SER A 231 22.79 -16.47 23.06
CA SER A 231 24.15 -16.27 22.57
C SER A 231 24.09 -16.09 21.05
N GLY A 232 25.05 -15.43 20.42
CA GLY A 232 25.05 -15.23 18.97
C GLY A 232 24.50 -13.87 18.55
N CYS A 233 23.92 -13.80 17.34
CA CYS A 233 23.51 -12.53 16.75
C CYS A 233 22.05 -12.53 16.26
N VAL A 234 21.51 -11.33 16.11
CA VAL A 234 20.21 -11.05 15.51
C VAL A 234 20.34 -10.01 14.41
N THR A 235 19.32 -9.85 13.56
CA THR A 235 19.27 -8.71 12.64
C THR A 235 18.93 -7.42 13.40
N PRO A 236 19.27 -6.24 12.85
CA PRO A 236 18.86 -4.96 13.43
C PRO A 236 17.34 -4.84 13.61
N ARG A 237 16.56 -5.39 12.68
CA ARG A 237 15.09 -5.44 12.80
C ARG A 237 14.62 -6.34 13.92
N THR A 238 15.23 -7.50 14.13
CA THR A 238 14.90 -8.41 15.24
C THR A 238 15.21 -7.76 16.58
N LEU A 239 16.38 -7.12 16.72
CA LEU A 239 16.73 -6.37 17.91
C LEU A 239 15.72 -5.25 18.20
N HIS A 240 15.34 -4.49 17.17
CA HIS A 240 14.32 -3.44 17.30
C HIS A 240 12.96 -3.99 17.72
N ALA A 241 12.51 -5.09 17.10
CA ALA A 241 11.25 -5.74 17.47
C ALA A 241 11.26 -6.23 18.92
N TYR A 242 12.37 -6.82 19.36
CA TYR A 242 12.57 -7.20 20.76
C TYR A 242 12.44 -6.00 21.73
N GLN A 243 13.10 -4.89 21.41
CA GLN A 243 13.02 -3.67 22.22
C GLN A 243 11.61 -3.10 22.27
N GLU A 244 10.88 -3.10 21.15
CA GLU A 244 9.53 -2.57 21.06
C GLU A 244 8.50 -3.42 21.81
N VAL A 245 8.61 -4.75 21.76
CA VAL A 245 7.78 -5.67 22.55
C VAL A 245 8.04 -5.46 24.04
N ARG A 246 9.30 -5.32 24.46
CA ARG A 246 9.65 -4.98 25.85
C ARG A 246 9.16 -3.60 26.27
N ARG A 247 9.23 -2.60 25.38
CA ARG A 247 8.70 -1.25 25.58
C ARG A 247 7.19 -1.26 25.77
N ALA A 248 6.48 -2.17 25.11
CA ALA A 248 5.05 -2.39 25.28
C ALA A 248 4.68 -3.08 26.61
N GLY A 249 5.67 -3.52 27.41
CA GLY A 249 5.47 -4.09 28.74
C GLY A 249 5.65 -5.61 28.81
N PHE A 250 5.89 -6.29 27.69
CA PHE A 250 6.08 -7.73 27.64
C PHE A 250 7.53 -8.09 27.97
N LYS A 251 7.77 -8.53 29.21
CA LYS A 251 9.12 -8.72 29.79
C LYS A 251 9.45 -10.15 30.21
N ARG A 252 8.60 -11.13 29.87
CA ARG A 252 8.85 -12.55 30.13
C ARG A 252 10.04 -13.06 29.30
N PHE A 253 10.46 -14.29 29.58
CA PHE A 253 11.62 -14.91 28.93
C PHE A 253 11.47 -14.91 27.40
N VAL A 254 12.59 -14.71 26.70
CA VAL A 254 12.63 -14.67 25.24
C VAL A 254 13.87 -15.44 24.79
N GLY A 255 13.77 -16.15 23.67
CA GLY A 255 14.94 -16.66 22.97
C GLY A 255 14.88 -16.30 21.49
N CYS A 256 15.86 -15.56 20.99
CA CYS A 256 15.90 -15.12 19.60
C CYS A 256 16.83 -15.98 18.73
N TYR A 257 18.09 -16.11 19.10
CA TYR A 257 19.05 -16.92 18.35
C TYR A 257 19.19 -18.33 18.93
N ARG A 258 19.24 -19.31 18.03
CA ARG A 258 19.79 -20.64 18.27
C ARG A 258 20.44 -21.19 16.99
N PRO A 259 21.60 -21.86 17.05
CA PRO A 259 22.24 -22.44 15.86
C PRO A 259 21.51 -23.70 15.39
N GLY A 260 21.65 -24.04 14.10
CA GLY A 260 21.14 -25.30 13.51
C GLY A 260 19.92 -25.15 12.60
N GLY A 261 19.83 -26.00 11.58
CA GLY A 261 18.74 -25.98 10.58
C GLY A 261 18.77 -24.77 9.62
N PRO A 262 17.97 -24.78 8.54
CA PRO A 262 17.88 -23.69 7.56
C PRO A 262 16.91 -22.55 7.98
N TRP A 263 16.42 -22.58 9.22
CA TRP A 263 15.30 -21.77 9.73
C TRP A 263 15.72 -20.35 10.13
N GLU A 264 14.80 -19.58 10.70
CA GLU A 264 14.96 -18.14 10.95
C GLU A 264 15.73 -17.80 12.23
N HIS A 265 15.71 -18.68 13.23
CA HIS A 265 16.51 -18.50 14.46
C HIS A 265 18.03 -18.41 14.17
N PRO A 266 18.65 -19.33 13.41
CA PRO A 266 20.07 -19.22 13.06
C PRO A 266 20.42 -18.00 12.21
N LYS A 267 19.43 -17.45 11.49
CA LYS A 267 19.59 -16.24 10.67
C LYS A 267 19.44 -14.96 11.51
N GLY A 268 19.10 -15.08 12.79
CA GLY A 268 18.85 -13.94 13.66
C GLY A 268 17.53 -13.22 13.35
N LYS A 269 16.58 -13.90 12.68
CA LYS A 269 15.33 -13.33 12.15
C LYS A 269 14.07 -13.73 12.94
N ALA A 270 14.23 -14.46 14.04
CA ALA A 270 13.10 -14.94 14.84
C ALA A 270 13.29 -14.70 16.34
N CYS A 271 12.18 -14.69 17.08
CA CYS A 271 12.17 -14.78 18.54
C CYS A 271 10.96 -15.57 19.06
N ASP A 272 11.22 -16.38 20.08
CA ASP A 272 10.23 -17.12 20.85
C ASP A 272 9.96 -16.38 22.17
N TRP A 273 8.76 -15.81 22.30
CA TRP A 273 8.31 -15.09 23.48
C TRP A 273 7.62 -16.04 24.45
N SER A 274 8.33 -16.45 25.49
CA SER A 274 7.81 -17.37 26.50
C SER A 274 6.63 -16.79 27.27
N LEU A 275 5.77 -17.69 27.72
CA LEU A 275 4.72 -17.38 28.68
C LEU A 275 5.24 -17.36 30.12
N GLN A 276 6.50 -17.71 30.36
CA GLN A 276 7.12 -17.85 31.68
C GLN A 276 8.21 -16.81 31.89
N ASN A 277 8.55 -16.50 33.14
CA ASN A 277 9.69 -15.61 33.45
C ASN A 277 11.05 -16.25 33.15
N SER A 278 11.10 -17.58 33.02
CA SER A 278 12.28 -18.35 32.62
C SER A 278 11.85 -19.65 31.94
N GLY A 279 12.59 -20.07 30.92
CA GLY A 279 12.31 -21.27 30.14
C GLY A 279 10.98 -21.21 29.37
N PHE A 280 10.54 -22.36 28.87
CA PHE A 280 9.29 -22.50 28.11
C PHE A 280 8.41 -23.54 28.79
N ALA A 281 7.13 -23.21 28.97
CA ALA A 281 6.13 -24.14 29.45
C ALA A 281 4.74 -23.74 28.93
N PRO A 282 3.87 -24.71 28.58
CA PRO A 282 2.54 -24.43 28.07
C PRO A 282 1.74 -23.51 28.99
N TRP A 283 0.83 -22.74 28.39
CA TRP A 283 -0.17 -22.02 29.17
C TRP A 283 -0.97 -23.02 30.02
N HIS A 284 -1.22 -22.65 31.27
CA HIS A 284 -1.90 -23.51 32.25
C HIS A 284 -2.93 -22.74 33.08
N ASN A 285 -3.05 -21.43 32.85
CA ASN A 285 -4.01 -20.55 33.51
C ASN A 285 -4.35 -19.35 32.61
N ASN A 286 -5.31 -18.53 33.05
CA ASN A 286 -5.74 -17.35 32.30
C ASN A 286 -4.64 -16.30 32.12
N ASP A 287 -3.72 -16.16 33.08
CA ASP A 287 -2.61 -15.20 32.99
C ASP A 287 -1.67 -15.55 31.83
N THR A 288 -1.14 -16.77 31.81
CA THR A 288 -0.23 -17.27 30.76
C THR A 288 -0.90 -17.28 29.39
N ARG A 289 -2.18 -17.68 29.32
CA ARG A 289 -2.95 -17.66 28.08
C ARG A 289 -3.17 -16.23 27.57
N ARG A 290 -3.57 -15.32 28.45
CA ARG A 290 -3.77 -13.90 28.11
C ARG A 290 -2.47 -13.26 27.66
N TYR A 291 -1.37 -13.50 28.36
CA TYR A 291 -0.06 -12.97 27.99
C TYR A 291 0.33 -13.36 26.56
N GLY A 292 0.24 -14.64 26.21
CA GLY A 292 0.51 -15.11 24.85
C GLY A 292 -0.41 -14.45 23.81
N ASN A 293 -1.71 -14.36 24.10
CA ASN A 293 -2.63 -13.69 23.19
C ASN A 293 -2.28 -12.19 23.00
N GLU A 294 -1.87 -11.48 24.06
CA GLU A 294 -1.52 -10.06 24.02
C GLU A 294 -0.22 -9.80 23.26
N VAL A 295 0.79 -10.65 23.43
CA VAL A 295 2.03 -10.60 22.65
C VAL A 295 1.72 -10.84 21.16
N ALA A 296 0.98 -11.90 20.83
CA ALA A 296 0.59 -12.19 19.45
C ALA A 296 -0.21 -11.03 18.84
N ALA A 297 -1.17 -10.47 19.58
CA ALA A 297 -1.95 -9.31 19.13
C ALA A 297 -1.08 -8.06 18.90
N PHE A 298 -0.12 -7.78 19.78
CA PHE A 298 0.81 -6.66 19.61
C PHE A 298 1.64 -6.80 18.33
N LEU A 299 2.20 -8.00 18.10
CA LEU A 299 3.02 -8.29 16.91
C LEU A 299 2.20 -8.14 15.62
N ILE A 300 0.99 -8.70 15.59
CA ILE A 300 0.08 -8.63 14.44
C ILE A 300 -0.33 -7.19 14.14
N ARG A 301 -0.73 -6.42 15.16
CA ARG A 301 -1.15 -5.01 14.99
C ARG A 301 0.00 -4.12 14.51
N ASN A 302 1.24 -4.48 14.86
CA ASN A 302 2.44 -3.74 14.48
C ASN A 302 3.22 -4.39 13.33
N ALA A 303 2.66 -5.41 12.66
CA ALA A 303 3.38 -6.21 11.67
C ALA A 303 4.04 -5.39 10.55
N ASP A 304 3.32 -4.42 9.99
CA ASP A 304 3.83 -3.51 8.95
C ASP A 304 4.90 -2.53 9.45
N ARG A 305 4.92 -2.24 10.76
CA ARG A 305 5.92 -1.33 11.36
C ARG A 305 7.17 -2.07 11.78
N LEU A 306 7.03 -3.33 12.14
CA LEU A 306 8.11 -4.21 12.57
C LEU A 306 8.72 -5.03 11.43
N GLY A 307 8.03 -5.17 10.29
CA GLY A 307 8.47 -6.02 9.18
C GLY A 307 8.30 -7.51 9.47
N ILE A 308 7.20 -7.86 10.14
CA ILE A 308 6.84 -9.24 10.49
C ILE A 308 6.53 -10.04 9.24
N TYR A 309 7.18 -11.21 9.13
CA TYR A 309 6.91 -12.19 8.11
C TYR A 309 5.74 -13.11 8.51
N TYR A 310 5.80 -13.69 9.71
CA TYR A 310 4.68 -14.44 10.30
C TYR A 310 4.74 -14.47 11.83
N VAL A 311 3.62 -14.85 12.44
CA VAL A 311 3.50 -15.10 13.89
C VAL A 311 2.87 -16.47 14.10
N ILE A 312 3.41 -17.31 14.98
CA ILE A 312 2.82 -18.59 15.36
C ILE A 312 2.43 -18.55 16.84
N TRP A 313 1.20 -18.93 17.12
CA TRP A 313 0.68 -19.01 18.49
C TRP A 313 -0.41 -20.08 18.59
N ASN A 314 -0.26 -20.97 19.56
CA ASN A 314 -1.26 -21.97 19.96
C ASN A 314 -1.84 -22.75 18.76
N ARG A 315 -0.95 -23.45 18.03
CA ARG A 315 -1.28 -24.25 16.83
C ARG A 315 -1.93 -23.45 15.70
N GLN A 316 -1.67 -22.16 15.63
CA GLN A 316 -2.07 -21.32 14.51
C GLN A 316 -0.87 -20.51 14.02
N ILE A 317 -0.83 -20.27 12.71
CA ILE A 317 0.14 -19.38 12.06
C ILE A 317 -0.60 -18.23 11.39
N TRP A 318 -0.09 -17.02 11.56
CA TRP A 318 -0.61 -15.80 10.98
C TRP A 318 0.37 -15.21 9.99
N PHE A 319 -0.14 -14.82 8.83
CA PHE A 319 0.60 -14.07 7.81
C PHE A 319 -0.08 -12.72 7.54
N PRO A 320 0.69 -11.63 7.27
CA PRO A 320 0.12 -10.33 6.93
C PRO A 320 -0.92 -10.34 5.81
N ALA A 321 -0.68 -11.12 4.75
CA ALA A 321 -1.57 -11.16 3.59
C ALA A 321 -2.77 -12.11 3.77
N THR A 322 -2.60 -13.23 4.49
CA THR A 322 -3.59 -14.32 4.49
C THR A 322 -4.27 -14.58 5.82
N GLY A 323 -3.83 -13.93 6.90
CA GLY A 323 -4.42 -14.10 8.21
C GLY A 323 -4.05 -15.42 8.90
N TRP A 324 -4.88 -15.84 9.86
CA TRP A 324 -4.67 -17.07 10.64
C TRP A 324 -5.01 -18.33 9.85
N ARG A 325 -4.20 -19.36 10.07
CA ARG A 325 -4.37 -20.71 9.54
C ARG A 325 -3.97 -21.72 10.61
N SER A 326 -4.50 -22.93 10.52
CA SER A 326 -4.05 -24.04 11.35
C SER A 326 -2.55 -24.30 11.12
N TYR A 327 -1.82 -24.51 12.20
CA TYR A 327 -0.41 -24.87 12.18
C TYR A 327 -0.23 -26.27 12.76
N SER A 328 0.56 -27.10 12.07
CA SER A 328 0.81 -28.50 12.41
C SER A 328 2.29 -28.86 12.33
N GLY A 329 3.18 -27.88 12.46
CA GLY A 329 4.62 -28.14 12.52
C GLY A 329 5.06 -28.74 13.86
N PRO A 330 6.37 -28.99 14.04
CA PRO A 330 6.92 -29.80 15.13
C PRO A 330 6.59 -29.28 16.53
N SER A 331 6.70 -27.97 16.75
CA SER A 331 6.26 -27.31 17.99
C SER A 331 4.79 -26.92 17.92
N ASN A 332 4.01 -27.24 18.96
CA ASN A 332 2.60 -26.82 19.00
C ASN A 332 2.41 -25.33 19.39
N HIS A 333 3.49 -24.62 19.75
CA HIS A 333 3.49 -23.21 20.14
C HIS A 333 2.47 -22.88 21.24
N THR A 334 2.28 -23.79 22.20
CA THR A 334 1.39 -23.57 23.36
C THR A 334 2.11 -22.95 24.55
N ASP A 335 3.43 -22.84 24.47
CA ASP A 335 4.37 -22.42 25.52
C ASP A 335 5.11 -21.11 25.18
N HIS A 336 4.97 -20.63 23.95
CA HIS A 336 5.51 -19.35 23.49
C HIS A 336 4.76 -18.80 22.26
N VAL A 337 4.90 -17.50 22.03
CA VAL A 337 4.56 -16.87 20.76
C VAL A 337 5.83 -16.76 19.91
N HIS A 338 5.83 -17.37 18.75
CA HIS A 338 6.93 -17.25 17.80
C HIS A 338 6.68 -16.11 16.82
N MET A 339 7.71 -15.34 16.51
CA MET A 339 7.69 -14.34 15.44
C MET A 339 8.87 -14.52 14.50
N SER A 340 8.63 -14.29 13.21
CA SER A 340 9.66 -14.25 12.16
C SER A 340 9.60 -12.91 11.40
N LEU A 341 10.74 -12.45 10.90
CA LEU A 341 10.93 -11.13 10.26
C LEU A 341 11.50 -11.27 8.83
N LEU A 342 11.18 -10.29 7.97
CA LEU A 342 11.49 -10.32 6.52
C LEU A 342 12.98 -10.28 6.15
#